data_AF-A0A194XJT2-F1
#
_entry.id   AF-A0A194XJT2-F1
#
_cell.length_a   1.000
_cell.length_b   1.000
_cell.length_c   1.000
_cell.angle_alpha   90.00
_cell.angle_beta   90.00
_cell.angle_gamma   90.00
#
_symmetry.space_group_name_H-M   'P 1'
#
loop_
_entity.id
_entity.type
_entity.pdbx_description
1 polymer ?
#
loop_
_entity_poly.entity_id
_entity_poly.type
_entity_poly.pdbx_seq_one_letter_code
_entity_poly.pdbx_strand_id
1 'polypeptide(L)'
;MADNNVPVISARLSMQKYTVDACRAAIRGEMVPVALGLELSRLCVIRGMRYHTGFAKELHGTLPEFTRALNARAIMSNTIPDMDGSLEETPYCIWHPEVASESTYRCLVQRYPHMAYQVARACAVAGYIDLYLELEIVPDVHVAEEARECGNTVIFNHIMAASVTYSIMDDYTRSIDATNSKPSHLNGDTAVRWMLDLKQEFTRADVEDEDDFSLFTRRGFEERYLNVTEDMGIDEYTTPKRPVYDITPLLSAPLPVNLPTVEKDLLILMAAYHGDIDRYARLRRPVMIEKEVNCCVRGIYHNTMFAIWWARQSHPQSKPAAIGQAIKARYIMNNVLEPISSNDSSSLPYLISYPGLGHPSTYRELAARKPLMMPQILRACIAGNYAELFQELMTKATKPDIELLVKHQRIIDPYFRDALRRRMEELGFSLAVSSNTTPEVQLGGCSSVTIPRDASTDLVGTSFSSSSKMEFMNGLQCDVSMVELLACLPEEWKLAEGENRHVELDYVEWPLNEEKRGVSS
;
A
#
# COMPACT_ATOMS: atom_id res chain seq x y z
N MET A 1 5.54 -44.31 -37.99
CA MET A 1 6.60 -43.71 -37.16
C MET A 1 6.14 -42.32 -36.75
N ALA A 2 5.66 -42.19 -35.52
CA ALA A 2 5.54 -40.93 -34.80
C ALA A 2 5.40 -41.33 -33.33
N ASP A 3 6.54 -41.64 -32.70
CA ASP A 3 6.64 -41.65 -31.24
C ASP A 3 6.40 -40.21 -30.78
N ASN A 4 5.13 -39.89 -30.50
CA ASN A 4 4.77 -38.65 -29.82
C ASN A 4 5.22 -38.79 -28.37
N ASN A 5 6.49 -38.52 -28.14
CA ASN A 5 7.11 -38.45 -26.82
C ASN A 5 6.61 -37.16 -26.12
N VAL A 6 5.34 -37.15 -25.72
CA VAL A 6 4.78 -36.07 -24.90
C VAL A 6 5.56 -36.08 -23.58
N PRO A 7 6.24 -34.98 -23.20
CA PRO A 7 7.03 -34.97 -21.99
C PRO A 7 6.18 -35.27 -20.76
N VAL A 8 6.75 -35.98 -19.79
CA VAL A 8 6.14 -36.17 -18.46
C VAL A 8 5.76 -34.79 -17.89
N ILE A 9 4.65 -34.71 -17.15
CA ILE A 9 4.08 -33.42 -16.69
C ILE A 9 5.10 -32.57 -15.94
N SER A 10 5.98 -33.19 -15.14
CA SER A 10 7.09 -32.50 -14.48
C SER A 10 8.01 -31.77 -15.45
N ALA A 11 8.36 -32.37 -16.59
CA ALA A 11 9.17 -31.74 -17.62
C ALA A 11 8.43 -30.57 -18.30
N ARG A 12 7.10 -30.70 -18.49
CA ARG A 12 6.26 -29.62 -19.05
C ARG A 12 6.21 -28.39 -18.16
N LEU A 13 6.20 -28.60 -16.83
CA LEU A 13 6.24 -27.54 -15.82
C LEU A 13 7.60 -26.82 -15.75
N SER A 14 8.66 -27.38 -16.33
CA SER A 14 9.97 -26.71 -16.43
C SER A 14 10.18 -26.02 -17.79
N MET A 15 9.32 -26.28 -18.78
CA MET A 15 9.43 -25.68 -20.11
C MET A 15 8.85 -24.27 -20.15
N GLN A 16 9.70 -23.27 -20.36
CA GLN A 16 9.28 -21.86 -20.47
C GLN A 16 8.94 -21.44 -21.91
N LYS A 17 9.55 -22.07 -22.94
CA LYS A 17 9.32 -21.70 -24.35
C LYS A 17 7.90 -22.07 -24.79
N TYR A 18 7.07 -21.05 -24.98
CA TYR A 18 5.65 -21.17 -25.33
C TYR A 18 5.35 -20.48 -26.66
N THR A 19 4.14 -20.70 -27.18
CA THR A 19 3.60 -19.97 -28.33
C THR A 19 2.32 -19.26 -27.95
N VAL A 20 2.11 -18.05 -28.48
CA VAL A 20 0.87 -17.27 -28.24
C VAL A 20 -0.37 -18.05 -28.69
N ASP A 21 -0.27 -18.78 -29.80
CA ASP A 21 -1.40 -19.57 -30.32
C ASP A 21 -1.74 -20.75 -29.40
N ALA A 22 -0.76 -21.35 -28.71
CA ALA A 22 -1.05 -22.36 -27.70
C ALA A 22 -1.78 -21.75 -26.49
N CYS A 23 -1.42 -20.54 -26.06
CA CYS A 23 -2.14 -19.82 -25.01
C CYS A 23 -3.59 -19.51 -25.42
N ARG A 24 -3.83 -19.04 -26.65
CA ARG A 24 -5.19 -18.81 -27.17
C ARG A 24 -6.00 -20.11 -27.23
N ALA A 25 -5.41 -21.19 -27.75
CA ALA A 25 -6.06 -22.49 -27.79
C ALA A 25 -6.39 -23.02 -26.38
N ALA A 26 -5.55 -22.72 -25.39
CA ALA A 26 -5.81 -23.07 -23.99
C ALA A 26 -7.00 -22.30 -23.42
N ILE A 27 -7.07 -20.98 -23.65
CA ILE A 27 -8.19 -20.14 -23.21
C ILE A 27 -9.52 -20.64 -23.78
N ARG A 28 -9.52 -21.09 -25.04
CA ARG A 28 -10.69 -21.65 -25.74
C ARG A 28 -11.01 -23.10 -25.37
N GLY A 29 -10.21 -23.72 -24.50
CA GLY A 29 -10.37 -25.13 -24.12
C GLY A 29 -10.11 -26.12 -25.25
N GLU A 30 -9.36 -25.73 -26.28
CA GLU A 30 -9.08 -26.54 -27.47
C GLU A 30 -7.86 -27.45 -27.28
N MET A 31 -6.81 -26.94 -26.61
CA MET A 31 -5.55 -27.67 -26.44
C MET A 31 -4.81 -27.23 -25.18
N VAL A 32 -4.23 -28.18 -24.44
CA VAL A 32 -3.31 -27.89 -23.35
C VAL A 32 -1.91 -27.60 -23.90
N PRO A 33 -1.29 -26.43 -23.61
CA PRO A 33 0.05 -26.11 -24.06
C PRO A 33 1.09 -27.14 -23.58
N VAL A 34 2.07 -27.46 -24.43
CA VAL A 34 3.17 -28.36 -24.04
C VAL A 34 4.00 -27.72 -22.93
N ALA A 35 4.32 -26.43 -23.06
CA ALA A 35 5.10 -25.64 -22.10
C ALA A 35 4.20 -24.99 -21.05
N LEU A 36 4.35 -25.43 -19.79
CA LEU A 36 3.59 -24.96 -18.63
C LEU A 36 4.48 -24.28 -17.56
N GLY A 37 5.74 -24.02 -17.89
CA GLY A 37 6.71 -23.41 -16.96
C GLY A 37 6.46 -21.93 -16.70
N LEU A 38 5.92 -21.19 -17.68
CA LEU A 38 5.50 -19.82 -17.45
C LEU A 38 4.13 -19.75 -16.76
N GLU A 39 4.01 -18.83 -15.81
CA GLU A 39 2.75 -18.53 -15.13
C GLU A 39 1.66 -18.13 -16.11
N LEU A 40 1.98 -17.31 -17.12
CA LEU A 40 1.07 -16.94 -18.20
C LEU A 40 0.39 -18.18 -18.84
N SER A 41 1.17 -19.20 -19.20
CA SER A 41 0.65 -20.43 -19.82
C SER A 41 -0.29 -21.16 -18.87
N ARG A 42 0.02 -21.22 -17.57
CA ARG A 42 -0.84 -21.84 -16.55
C ARG A 42 -2.15 -21.08 -16.37
N LEU A 43 -2.11 -19.75 -16.31
CA LEU A 43 -3.30 -18.91 -16.23
C LEU A 43 -4.24 -19.12 -17.43
N CYS A 44 -3.68 -19.21 -18.65
CA CYS A 44 -4.46 -19.53 -19.86
C CYS A 44 -5.16 -20.89 -19.76
N VAL A 45 -4.48 -21.89 -19.19
CA VAL A 45 -5.04 -23.24 -18.97
C VAL A 45 -6.16 -23.21 -17.92
N ILE A 46 -5.95 -22.52 -16.79
CA ILE A 46 -6.96 -22.37 -15.73
C ILE A 46 -8.21 -21.67 -16.28
N ARG A 47 -8.02 -20.60 -17.07
CA ARG A 47 -9.10 -19.91 -17.78
C ARG A 47 -9.89 -20.86 -18.68
N GLY A 48 -9.20 -21.74 -19.41
CA GLY A 48 -9.83 -22.79 -20.20
C GLY A 48 -10.62 -23.80 -19.34
N MET A 49 -10.01 -24.31 -18.27
CA MET A 49 -10.62 -25.29 -17.35
C MET A 49 -11.94 -24.78 -16.77
N ARG A 50 -11.99 -23.51 -16.37
CA ARG A 50 -13.19 -22.90 -15.77
C ARG A 50 -14.37 -22.76 -16.73
N TYR A 51 -14.12 -22.60 -18.02
CA TYR A 51 -15.15 -22.28 -19.02
C TYR A 51 -15.52 -23.47 -19.91
N HIS A 52 -14.65 -24.48 -20.01
CA HIS A 52 -14.86 -25.61 -20.90
C HIS A 52 -14.91 -26.92 -20.11
N THR A 53 -16.13 -27.47 -19.92
CA THR A 53 -16.33 -28.74 -19.23
C THR A 53 -15.55 -29.86 -19.93
N GLY A 54 -14.70 -30.56 -19.19
CA GLY A 54 -13.94 -31.70 -19.70
C GLY A 54 -12.53 -31.37 -20.20
N PHE A 55 -12.17 -30.10 -20.33
CA PHE A 55 -10.84 -29.67 -20.74
C PHE A 55 -9.77 -29.96 -19.67
N ALA A 56 -8.58 -30.36 -20.11
CA ALA A 56 -7.36 -30.50 -19.30
C ALA A 56 -7.47 -31.40 -18.05
N LYS A 57 -8.36 -32.40 -18.08
CA LYS A 57 -8.53 -33.37 -16.98
C LYS A 57 -7.24 -34.12 -16.63
N GLU A 58 -6.34 -34.29 -17.59
CA GLU A 58 -5.04 -34.93 -17.39
C GLU A 58 -4.11 -34.17 -16.44
N LEU A 59 -4.42 -32.92 -16.10
CA LEU A 59 -3.64 -32.10 -15.17
C LEU A 59 -4.13 -32.19 -13.72
N HIS A 60 -5.19 -32.97 -13.44
CA HIS A 60 -5.68 -33.16 -12.08
C HIS A 60 -4.60 -33.77 -11.17
N GLY A 61 -4.39 -33.19 -9.99
CA GLY A 61 -3.38 -33.65 -9.02
C GLY A 61 -1.93 -33.26 -9.35
N THR A 62 -1.71 -32.44 -10.38
CA THR A 62 -0.34 -32.04 -10.80
C THR A 62 0.12 -30.74 -10.16
N LEU A 63 -0.78 -29.75 -10.07
CA LEU A 63 -0.60 -28.51 -9.34
C LEU A 63 -1.90 -28.16 -8.61
N PRO A 64 -1.85 -27.58 -7.40
CA PRO A 64 -3.05 -27.23 -6.64
C PRO A 64 -4.02 -26.32 -7.42
N GLU A 65 -3.52 -25.32 -8.13
CA GLU A 65 -4.35 -24.39 -8.92
C GLU A 65 -5.10 -25.08 -10.07
N PHE A 66 -4.52 -26.12 -10.68
CA PHE A 66 -5.20 -26.92 -11.71
C PHE A 66 -6.28 -27.81 -11.10
N THR A 67 -5.96 -28.46 -9.98
CA THR A 67 -6.92 -29.32 -9.27
C THR A 67 -8.14 -28.50 -8.81
N ARG A 68 -7.92 -27.35 -8.18
CA ARG A 68 -9.02 -26.44 -7.78
C ARG A 68 -9.84 -25.97 -8.97
N ALA A 69 -9.21 -25.58 -10.08
CA ALA A 69 -9.93 -25.13 -11.27
C ALA A 69 -10.82 -26.24 -11.88
N LEU A 70 -10.32 -27.47 -11.93
CA LEU A 70 -11.08 -28.64 -12.38
C LEU A 70 -12.22 -28.99 -11.43
N ASN A 71 -11.99 -28.96 -10.12
CA ASN A 71 -13.02 -29.20 -9.10
C ASN A 71 -14.11 -28.12 -9.15
N ALA A 72 -13.75 -26.85 -9.29
CA ALA A 72 -14.70 -25.76 -9.49
C ALA A 72 -15.56 -26.02 -10.74
N ARG A 73 -14.96 -26.37 -11.89
CA ARG A 73 -15.70 -26.65 -13.12
C ARG A 73 -16.62 -27.86 -12.98
N ALA A 74 -16.20 -28.91 -12.29
CA ALA A 74 -17.02 -30.08 -12.01
C ALA A 74 -18.29 -29.67 -11.23
N ILE A 75 -18.13 -28.91 -10.14
CA ILE A 75 -19.24 -28.41 -9.32
C ILE A 75 -20.20 -27.57 -10.17
N MET A 76 -19.67 -26.59 -10.92
CA MET A 76 -20.48 -25.74 -11.82
C MET A 76 -21.20 -26.54 -12.91
N SER A 77 -20.68 -27.72 -13.27
CA SER A 77 -21.31 -28.67 -14.20
C SER A 77 -22.22 -29.70 -13.48
N ASN A 78 -22.71 -29.38 -12.28
CA ASN A 78 -23.57 -30.23 -11.45
C ASN A 78 -22.95 -31.58 -11.01
N THR A 79 -21.63 -31.68 -10.99
CA THR A 79 -20.89 -32.89 -10.59
C THR A 79 -20.08 -32.63 -9.33
N ILE A 80 -20.27 -33.43 -8.27
CA ILE A 80 -19.50 -33.28 -7.03
C ILE A 80 -18.19 -34.07 -7.16
N PRO A 81 -17.03 -33.40 -7.23
CA PRO A 81 -15.74 -34.06 -7.29
C PRO A 81 -15.45 -34.81 -5.98
N ASP A 82 -14.56 -35.80 -6.05
CA ASP A 82 -14.03 -36.46 -4.87
C ASP A 82 -12.79 -35.69 -4.40
N MET A 83 -12.99 -34.85 -3.38
CA MET A 83 -11.95 -34.05 -2.74
C MET A 83 -11.57 -34.66 -1.39
N ASP A 84 -10.28 -34.61 -1.06
CA ASP A 84 -9.75 -35.06 0.24
C ASP A 84 -10.03 -34.08 1.40
N GLY A 85 -10.58 -32.90 1.10
CA GLY A 85 -10.88 -31.83 2.06
C GLY A 85 -9.69 -30.93 2.40
N SER A 86 -8.56 -31.08 1.70
CA SER A 86 -7.42 -30.18 1.81
C SER A 86 -7.68 -28.84 1.10
N LEU A 87 -6.92 -27.81 1.50
CA LEU A 87 -6.92 -26.52 0.81
C LEU A 87 -6.33 -26.60 -0.61
N GLU A 88 -5.56 -27.64 -0.91
CA GLU A 88 -4.97 -27.83 -2.24
C GLU A 88 -5.99 -28.27 -3.28
N GLU A 89 -7.06 -28.97 -2.87
CA GLU A 89 -8.11 -29.44 -3.76
C GLU A 89 -9.40 -28.61 -3.71
N THR A 90 -9.63 -27.89 -2.60
CA THR A 90 -10.89 -27.16 -2.36
C THR A 90 -10.94 -25.86 -3.15
N PRO A 91 -11.85 -25.70 -4.13
CA PRO A 91 -11.98 -24.46 -4.88
C PRO A 91 -12.61 -23.35 -4.03
N TYR A 92 -12.06 -22.14 -4.16
CA TYR A 92 -12.60 -20.96 -3.48
C TYR A 92 -13.85 -20.39 -4.20
N CYS A 93 -13.79 -20.25 -5.53
CA CYS A 93 -14.88 -19.71 -6.34
C CYS A 93 -15.56 -20.79 -7.19
N ILE A 94 -16.79 -21.17 -6.80
CA ILE A 94 -17.58 -22.27 -7.40
C ILE A 94 -18.86 -21.80 -8.13
N TRP A 95 -18.97 -20.51 -8.39
CA TRP A 95 -20.19 -19.85 -8.89
C TRP A 95 -19.97 -19.02 -10.17
N HIS A 96 -18.77 -19.08 -10.76
CA HIS A 96 -18.40 -18.30 -11.95
C HIS A 96 -17.56 -19.14 -12.93
N PRO A 97 -17.86 -19.18 -14.24
CA PRO A 97 -18.80 -18.32 -14.97
C PRO A 97 -20.28 -18.70 -14.79
N GLU A 98 -20.56 -19.91 -14.33
CA GLU A 98 -21.90 -20.48 -14.23
C GLU A 98 -22.15 -20.98 -12.80
N VAL A 99 -23.41 -20.96 -12.37
CA VAL A 99 -23.83 -21.51 -11.08
C VAL A 99 -24.33 -22.94 -11.26
N ALA A 100 -24.05 -23.81 -10.29
CA ALA A 100 -24.64 -25.14 -10.23
C ALA A 100 -26.10 -25.08 -9.78
N SER A 101 -26.82 -26.19 -9.90
CA SER A 101 -28.18 -26.32 -9.38
C SER A 101 -28.19 -26.28 -7.85
N GLU A 102 -29.31 -25.81 -7.29
CA GLU A 102 -29.55 -25.78 -5.86
C GLU A 102 -29.43 -27.18 -5.21
N SER A 103 -29.88 -28.24 -5.90
CA SER A 103 -29.71 -29.62 -5.45
C SER A 103 -28.24 -30.06 -5.39
N THR A 104 -27.43 -29.64 -6.36
CA THR A 104 -25.99 -29.94 -6.34
C THR A 104 -25.33 -29.27 -5.14
N TYR A 105 -25.67 -28.01 -4.87
CA TYR A 105 -25.11 -27.31 -3.72
C TYR A 105 -25.55 -27.90 -2.38
N ARG A 106 -26.80 -28.36 -2.24
CA ARG A 106 -27.24 -29.15 -1.06
C ARG A 106 -26.38 -30.39 -0.86
N CYS A 107 -26.22 -31.20 -1.91
CA CYS A 107 -25.39 -32.40 -1.86
C CYS A 107 -23.91 -32.06 -1.58
N LEU A 108 -23.42 -30.92 -2.07
CA LEU A 108 -22.05 -30.47 -1.84
C LEU A 108 -21.80 -30.17 -0.36
N VAL A 109 -22.67 -29.40 0.29
CA VAL A 109 -22.53 -29.08 1.72
C VAL A 109 -22.73 -30.32 2.59
N GLN A 110 -23.63 -31.23 2.20
CA GLN A 110 -23.79 -32.51 2.91
C GLN A 110 -22.51 -33.36 2.89
N ARG A 111 -21.79 -33.38 1.76
CA ARG A 111 -20.52 -34.12 1.63
C ARG A 111 -19.33 -33.36 2.21
N TYR A 112 -19.31 -32.04 2.04
CA TYR A 112 -18.23 -31.15 2.43
C TYR A 112 -18.77 -29.95 3.24
N PRO A 113 -19.11 -30.13 4.52
CA PRO A 113 -19.71 -29.07 5.34
C PRO A 113 -18.86 -27.80 5.45
N HIS A 114 -17.53 -27.94 5.35
CA HIS A 114 -16.60 -26.82 5.38
C HIS A 114 -16.74 -25.87 4.18
N MET A 115 -17.44 -26.28 3.10
CA MET A 115 -17.70 -25.44 1.92
C MET A 115 -18.98 -24.59 2.03
N ALA A 116 -19.60 -24.52 3.21
CA ALA A 116 -20.87 -23.82 3.41
C ALA A 116 -20.81 -22.35 2.97
N TYR A 117 -19.71 -21.63 3.19
CA TYR A 117 -19.58 -20.22 2.78
C TYR A 117 -19.43 -20.03 1.27
N GLN A 118 -18.72 -20.93 0.59
CA GLN A 118 -18.65 -20.94 -0.88
C GLN A 118 -20.04 -21.18 -1.49
N VAL A 119 -20.81 -22.10 -0.89
CA VAL A 119 -22.19 -22.36 -1.29
C VAL A 119 -23.11 -21.18 -0.96
N ALA A 120 -22.94 -20.53 0.19
CA ALA A 120 -23.70 -19.35 0.55
C ALA A 120 -23.47 -18.21 -0.46
N ARG A 121 -22.21 -18.00 -0.88
CA ARG A 121 -21.89 -17.01 -1.91
C ARG A 121 -22.44 -17.41 -3.28
N ALA A 122 -22.44 -18.70 -3.63
CA ALA A 122 -23.12 -19.19 -4.81
C ALA A 122 -24.64 -18.94 -4.76
N CYS A 123 -25.27 -19.11 -3.60
CA CYS A 123 -26.69 -18.77 -3.38
C CYS A 123 -26.94 -17.27 -3.53
N ALA A 124 -26.05 -16.42 -3.03
CA ALA A 124 -26.10 -14.98 -3.22
C ALA A 124 -25.99 -14.56 -4.69
N VAL A 125 -25.30 -15.34 -5.53
CA VAL A 125 -25.26 -15.12 -6.98
C VAL A 125 -26.51 -15.65 -7.69
N ALA A 126 -26.93 -16.87 -7.35
CA ALA A 126 -28.00 -17.58 -8.05
C ALA A 126 -29.42 -17.21 -7.59
N GLY A 127 -29.57 -16.57 -6.41
CA GLY A 127 -30.85 -16.27 -5.80
C GLY A 127 -31.51 -17.46 -5.08
N TYR A 128 -30.72 -18.44 -4.64
CA TYR A 128 -31.22 -19.63 -3.92
C TYR A 128 -31.47 -19.31 -2.44
N ILE A 129 -32.59 -18.65 -2.17
CA ILE A 129 -32.95 -18.15 -0.83
C ILE A 129 -33.14 -19.31 0.16
N ASP A 130 -33.90 -20.34 -0.21
CA ASP A 130 -34.22 -21.46 0.68
C ASP A 130 -32.96 -22.19 1.11
N LEU A 131 -32.10 -22.55 0.14
CA LEU A 131 -30.80 -23.14 0.43
C LEU A 131 -29.93 -22.24 1.32
N TYR A 132 -29.85 -20.93 1.03
CA TYR A 132 -29.06 -20.03 1.87
C TYR A 132 -29.49 -20.06 3.35
N LEU A 133 -30.80 -20.09 3.60
CA LEU A 133 -31.35 -20.16 4.96
C LEU A 133 -31.11 -21.53 5.62
N GLU A 134 -31.05 -22.62 4.84
CA GLU A 134 -30.70 -23.97 5.32
C GLU A 134 -29.25 -24.09 5.81
N LEU A 135 -28.33 -23.23 5.35
CA LEU A 135 -26.90 -23.34 5.69
C LEU A 135 -26.58 -22.95 7.14
N GLU A 136 -27.46 -22.18 7.79
CA GLU A 136 -27.29 -21.71 9.18
C GLU A 136 -25.91 -21.06 9.46
N ILE A 137 -25.31 -20.41 8.46
CA ILE A 137 -24.03 -19.71 8.60
C ILE A 137 -24.19 -18.36 9.30
N VAL A 138 -23.10 -17.84 9.88
CA VAL A 138 -23.14 -16.48 10.44
C VAL A 138 -23.20 -15.43 9.32
N PRO A 139 -23.80 -14.25 9.57
CA PRO A 139 -23.96 -13.21 8.56
C PRO A 139 -22.59 -12.67 8.08
N ASP A 140 -22.20 -13.04 6.87
CA ASP A 140 -20.91 -12.66 6.27
C ASP A 140 -21.04 -11.47 5.30
N VAL A 141 -20.11 -10.51 5.40
CA VAL A 141 -20.12 -9.28 4.59
C VAL A 141 -19.86 -9.54 3.11
N HIS A 142 -19.08 -10.56 2.74
CA HIS A 142 -18.80 -10.85 1.34
C HIS A 142 -20.00 -11.47 0.64
N VAL A 143 -20.75 -12.34 1.34
CA VAL A 143 -22.03 -12.86 0.85
C VAL A 143 -23.05 -11.73 0.70
N ALA A 144 -23.09 -10.76 1.61
CA ALA A 144 -23.96 -9.60 1.50
C ALA A 144 -23.61 -8.69 0.30
N GLU A 145 -22.32 -8.35 0.12
CA GLU A 145 -21.87 -7.56 -1.03
C GLU A 145 -22.22 -8.26 -2.35
N GLU A 146 -21.97 -9.57 -2.46
CA GLU A 146 -22.34 -10.36 -3.63
C GLU A 146 -23.85 -10.35 -3.90
N ALA A 147 -24.67 -10.59 -2.86
CA ALA A 147 -26.12 -10.62 -2.99
C ALA A 147 -26.68 -9.27 -3.46
N ARG A 148 -26.15 -8.16 -2.93
CA ARG A 148 -26.51 -6.80 -3.34
C ARG A 148 -26.24 -6.58 -4.83
N GLU A 149 -25.04 -6.92 -5.28
CA GLU A 149 -24.61 -6.67 -6.66
C GLU A 149 -25.26 -7.60 -7.68
N CYS A 150 -25.68 -8.79 -7.27
CA CYS A 150 -26.49 -9.70 -8.08
C CYS A 150 -27.99 -9.39 -8.04
N GLY A 151 -28.44 -8.38 -7.27
CA GLY A 151 -29.85 -8.00 -7.15
C GLY A 151 -30.69 -8.91 -6.25
N ASN A 152 -30.06 -9.83 -5.52
CA ASN A 152 -30.70 -10.78 -4.62
C ASN A 152 -30.97 -10.15 -3.24
N THR A 153 -31.87 -9.17 -3.23
CA THR A 153 -32.17 -8.32 -2.08
C THR A 153 -32.66 -9.06 -0.84
N VAL A 154 -33.29 -10.23 -1.00
CA VAL A 154 -33.78 -11.03 0.14
C VAL A 154 -32.63 -11.54 1.00
N ILE A 155 -31.60 -12.13 0.38
CA ILE A 155 -30.40 -12.61 1.08
C ILE A 155 -29.64 -11.43 1.69
N PHE A 156 -29.46 -10.34 0.92
CA PHE A 156 -28.82 -9.13 1.41
C PHE A 156 -29.53 -8.56 2.65
N ASN A 157 -30.85 -8.36 2.58
CA ASN A 157 -31.63 -7.82 3.68
C ASN A 157 -31.63 -8.75 4.90
N HIS A 158 -31.63 -10.07 4.69
CA HIS A 158 -31.51 -11.04 5.77
C HIS A 158 -30.19 -10.87 6.53
N ILE A 159 -29.06 -10.79 5.81
CA ILE A 159 -27.73 -10.57 6.41
C ILE A 159 -27.68 -9.21 7.12
N MET A 160 -28.14 -8.15 6.45
CA MET A 160 -28.05 -6.79 7.00
C MET A 160 -29.04 -6.50 8.13
N ALA A 161 -30.05 -7.35 8.34
CA ALA A 161 -30.94 -7.29 9.49
C ALA A 161 -30.30 -7.84 10.77
N ALA A 162 -29.19 -8.58 10.66
CA ALA A 162 -28.44 -9.04 11.82
C ALA A 162 -27.81 -7.86 12.58
N SER A 163 -27.71 -7.99 13.91
CA SER A 163 -27.08 -6.95 14.75
C SER A 163 -25.59 -6.81 14.50
N VAL A 164 -24.94 -7.88 14.05
CA VAL A 164 -23.50 -7.94 13.78
C VAL A 164 -23.27 -8.74 12.50
N THR A 165 -22.41 -8.21 11.63
CA THR A 165 -21.90 -8.89 10.44
C THR A 165 -20.42 -9.21 10.62
N TYR A 166 -19.93 -10.23 9.92
CA TYR A 166 -18.58 -10.76 10.08
C TYR A 166 -17.82 -10.80 8.76
N SER A 167 -16.49 -10.77 8.82
CA SER A 167 -15.60 -11.02 7.68
C SER A 167 -15.04 -12.44 7.79
N ILE A 168 -15.81 -13.43 7.34
CA ILE A 168 -15.44 -14.85 7.38
C ILE A 168 -14.66 -15.24 6.14
N MET A 169 -15.13 -14.81 4.97
CA MET A 169 -14.40 -14.96 3.72
C MET A 169 -13.31 -13.87 3.61
N ASP A 170 -12.21 -14.18 2.93
CA ASP A 170 -11.19 -13.21 2.51
C ASP A 170 -10.78 -13.47 1.06
N ASP A 171 -11.19 -12.58 0.15
CA ASP A 171 -10.92 -12.70 -1.28
C ASP A 171 -9.47 -12.37 -1.67
N TYR A 172 -8.72 -11.66 -0.82
CA TYR A 172 -7.30 -11.37 -1.06
C TYR A 172 -6.44 -12.64 -0.90
N THR A 173 -6.77 -13.44 0.11
CA THR A 173 -6.02 -14.66 0.46
C THR A 173 -6.70 -15.93 -0.02
N ARG A 174 -7.95 -15.85 -0.49
CA ARG A 174 -8.82 -16.98 -0.85
C ARG A 174 -9.00 -17.94 0.33
N SER A 175 -9.19 -17.38 1.51
CA SER A 175 -9.34 -18.13 2.75
C SER A 175 -10.72 -17.93 3.37
N ILE A 176 -11.08 -18.86 4.27
CA ILE A 176 -12.33 -18.85 5.02
C ILE A 176 -11.96 -19.16 6.46
N ASP A 177 -12.18 -18.19 7.36
CA ASP A 177 -11.91 -18.35 8.78
C ASP A 177 -13.19 -18.22 9.60
N ALA A 178 -13.90 -19.34 9.70
CA ALA A 178 -15.11 -19.44 10.52
C ALA A 178 -14.82 -19.47 12.03
N THR A 179 -13.56 -19.60 12.44
CA THR A 179 -13.17 -19.79 13.84
C THR A 179 -12.80 -18.49 14.54
N ASN A 180 -12.21 -17.53 13.81
CA ASN A 180 -11.78 -16.24 14.33
C ASN A 180 -12.64 -15.11 13.74
N SER A 181 -13.96 -15.22 13.91
CA SER A 181 -14.92 -14.29 13.34
C SER A 181 -14.74 -12.87 13.93
N LYS A 182 -14.30 -11.93 13.11
CA LYS A 182 -14.19 -10.51 13.49
C LYS A 182 -15.42 -9.75 13.01
N PRO A 183 -16.10 -8.98 13.88
CA PRO A 183 -17.12 -8.04 13.45
C PRO A 183 -16.58 -7.14 12.35
N SER A 184 -17.36 -6.99 11.27
CA SER A 184 -16.97 -6.22 10.10
C SER A 184 -18.19 -5.55 9.48
N HIS A 185 -17.95 -4.59 8.60
CA HIS A 185 -18.97 -3.89 7.83
C HIS A 185 -18.70 -4.07 6.34
N LEU A 186 -19.67 -3.72 5.50
CA LEU A 186 -19.43 -3.68 4.05
C LEU A 186 -18.31 -2.66 3.76
N ASN A 187 -17.30 -3.07 2.99
CA ASN A 187 -16.07 -2.29 2.79
C ASN A 187 -15.54 -2.36 1.34
N GLY A 188 -16.24 -3.04 0.44
CA GLY A 188 -15.82 -3.20 -0.96
C GLY A 188 -14.54 -4.03 -1.07
N ASP A 189 -14.43 -5.07 -0.23
CA ASP A 189 -13.33 -6.06 -0.25
C ASP A 189 -13.71 -7.34 -1.00
N THR A 190 -14.93 -7.41 -1.54
CA THR A 190 -15.45 -8.57 -2.25
C THR A 190 -15.27 -8.45 -3.77
N ALA A 191 -14.71 -9.50 -4.37
CA ALA A 191 -14.70 -9.72 -5.82
C ALA A 191 -16.08 -10.18 -6.31
N VAL A 192 -17.01 -9.24 -6.41
CA VAL A 192 -18.39 -9.53 -6.85
C VAL A 192 -18.45 -9.97 -8.32
N ARG A 193 -19.51 -10.69 -8.71
CA ARG A 193 -19.66 -11.33 -10.02
C ARG A 193 -19.28 -10.46 -11.21
N TRP A 194 -19.78 -9.21 -11.27
CA TRP A 194 -19.50 -8.34 -12.41
C TRP A 194 -18.02 -7.94 -12.52
N MET A 195 -17.27 -7.96 -11.41
CA MET A 195 -15.81 -7.74 -11.43
C MET A 195 -15.09 -8.96 -12.03
N LEU A 196 -15.62 -10.17 -11.84
CA LEU A 196 -15.07 -11.40 -12.43
C LEU A 196 -15.26 -11.44 -13.95
N ASP A 197 -16.22 -10.69 -14.48
CA ASP A 197 -16.47 -10.52 -15.92
C ASP A 197 -15.52 -9.49 -16.57
N LEU A 198 -14.76 -8.72 -15.78
CA LEU A 198 -13.74 -7.82 -16.33
C LEU A 198 -12.54 -8.64 -16.79
N LYS A 199 -12.25 -8.64 -18.09
CA LYS A 199 -11.13 -9.38 -18.69
C LYS A 199 -9.97 -8.48 -19.06
N GLN A 200 -8.77 -9.02 -19.00
CA GLN A 200 -7.55 -8.39 -19.52
C GLN A 200 -6.99 -9.24 -20.66
N GLU A 201 -6.63 -8.59 -21.76
CA GLU A 201 -5.91 -9.25 -22.84
C GLU A 201 -4.50 -9.59 -22.39
N PHE A 202 -4.08 -10.84 -22.59
CA PHE A 202 -2.69 -11.20 -22.30
C PHE A 202 -1.74 -10.69 -23.38
N THR A 203 -0.53 -10.34 -22.95
CA THR A 203 0.56 -9.92 -23.82
C THR A 203 1.68 -10.95 -23.82
N ARG A 204 2.68 -10.77 -24.68
CA ARG A 204 3.84 -11.66 -24.69
C ARG A 204 4.61 -11.51 -23.38
N ALA A 205 4.73 -12.61 -22.65
CA ALA A 205 5.69 -12.79 -21.58
C ALA A 205 7.10 -12.98 -22.12
N ASP A 206 8.08 -12.46 -21.40
CA ASP A 206 9.49 -12.72 -21.64
C ASP A 206 9.83 -14.14 -21.17
N VAL A 207 10.69 -14.83 -21.93
CA VAL A 207 11.27 -16.13 -21.53
C VAL A 207 12.63 -15.81 -20.93
N GLU A 208 12.94 -16.32 -19.74
CA GLU A 208 14.25 -16.12 -19.14
C GLU A 208 15.28 -16.89 -19.98
N ASP A 209 15.99 -16.17 -20.87
CA ASP A 209 17.21 -16.68 -21.48
C ASP A 209 18.38 -16.39 -20.52
N GLU A 210 19.34 -17.31 -20.38
CA GLU A 210 20.45 -17.25 -19.41
C GLU A 210 21.33 -15.97 -19.52
N ASP A 211 21.19 -15.21 -20.60
CA ASP A 211 22.04 -14.06 -20.96
C ASP A 211 21.36 -12.67 -20.87
N ASP A 212 20.06 -12.56 -20.56
CA ASP A 212 19.33 -11.26 -20.58
C ASP A 212 18.85 -10.82 -19.19
N PHE A 213 19.68 -10.03 -18.49
CA PHE A 213 19.33 -9.33 -17.25
C PHE A 213 18.44 -8.11 -17.54
N SER A 214 17.24 -8.35 -18.06
CA SER A 214 16.20 -7.33 -18.14
C SER A 214 15.71 -6.99 -16.71
N LEU A 215 15.83 -5.72 -16.32
CA LEU A 215 15.30 -5.21 -15.04
C LEU A 215 13.76 -5.21 -14.96
N PHE A 216 13.08 -5.56 -16.06
CA PHE A 216 11.63 -5.51 -16.20
C PHE A 216 11.12 -6.72 -16.98
N THR A 217 11.21 -7.92 -16.40
CA THR A 217 10.64 -9.14 -16.98
C THR A 217 9.13 -8.97 -17.18
N ARG A 218 8.69 -8.97 -18.44
CA ARG A 218 7.27 -8.90 -18.79
C ARG A 218 6.62 -10.24 -18.44
N ARG A 219 5.68 -10.22 -17.49
CA ARG A 219 4.90 -11.41 -17.13
C ARG A 219 3.84 -11.78 -18.17
N GLY A 220 3.48 -10.85 -19.05
CA GLY A 220 2.42 -11.02 -20.05
C GLY A 220 1.00 -10.75 -19.53
N PHE A 221 0.84 -10.30 -18.28
CA PHE A 221 -0.46 -9.92 -17.69
C PHE A 221 -0.24 -8.92 -16.53
N GLU A 222 -1.31 -8.21 -16.15
CA GLU A 222 -1.36 -7.35 -14.96
C GLU A 222 -1.84 -8.16 -13.75
N GLU A 223 -1.09 -8.08 -12.64
CA GLU A 223 -1.44 -8.77 -11.40
C GLU A 223 -2.66 -8.10 -10.74
N ARG A 224 -3.68 -8.91 -10.42
CA ARG A 224 -4.89 -8.42 -9.76
C ARG A 224 -4.85 -8.78 -8.28
N TYR A 225 -5.15 -7.79 -7.44
CA TYR A 225 -5.23 -7.98 -5.99
C TYR A 225 -6.40 -8.90 -5.57
N LEU A 226 -7.45 -9.01 -6.40
CA LEU A 226 -8.53 -9.99 -6.24
C LEU A 226 -8.44 -11.01 -7.38
N ASN A 227 -8.03 -12.24 -7.06
CA ASN A 227 -7.90 -13.35 -8.02
C ASN A 227 -8.64 -14.60 -7.52
N VAL A 228 -9.89 -14.44 -7.10
CA VAL A 228 -10.74 -15.54 -6.60
C VAL A 228 -10.95 -16.65 -7.64
N THR A 229 -10.78 -16.32 -8.94
CA THR A 229 -10.91 -17.27 -10.04
C THR A 229 -9.61 -18.02 -10.38
N GLU A 230 -8.47 -17.57 -9.84
CA GLU A 230 -7.12 -18.11 -10.08
C GLU A 230 -6.60 -17.97 -11.52
N ASP A 231 -7.32 -17.29 -12.41
CA ASP A 231 -6.95 -17.06 -13.81
C ASP A 231 -6.49 -15.63 -14.10
N MET A 232 -6.39 -14.77 -13.08
CA MET A 232 -6.09 -13.33 -13.19
C MET A 232 -7.06 -12.56 -14.11
N GLY A 233 -8.22 -13.13 -14.44
CA GLY A 233 -9.14 -12.57 -15.42
C GLY A 233 -8.54 -12.47 -16.83
N ILE A 234 -7.59 -13.36 -17.16
CA ILE A 234 -6.92 -13.38 -18.45
C ILE A 234 -7.87 -13.83 -19.58
N ASP A 235 -7.76 -13.20 -20.74
CA ASP A 235 -8.55 -13.54 -21.92
C ASP A 235 -7.85 -13.06 -23.21
N GLU A 236 -8.48 -13.31 -24.36
CA GLU A 236 -8.02 -12.83 -25.67
C GLU A 236 -8.41 -11.37 -25.95
N TYR A 237 -9.10 -10.72 -25.02
CA TYR A 237 -9.58 -9.35 -25.15
C TYR A 237 -9.64 -8.66 -23.79
N THR A 238 -9.66 -7.32 -23.85
CA THR A 238 -9.86 -6.49 -22.66
C THR A 238 -11.32 -6.04 -22.58
N THR A 239 -11.98 -6.27 -21.45
CA THR A 239 -13.32 -5.73 -21.20
C THR A 239 -13.19 -4.24 -20.91
N PRO A 240 -13.94 -3.34 -21.59
CA PRO A 240 -13.97 -1.93 -21.24
C PRO A 240 -14.36 -1.75 -19.77
N LYS A 241 -13.65 -0.88 -19.05
CA LYS A 241 -14.04 -0.53 -17.67
C LYS A 241 -15.48 0.01 -17.70
N ARG A 242 -16.35 -0.56 -16.87
CA ARG A 242 -17.73 -0.06 -16.72
C ARG A 242 -17.72 1.38 -16.20
N PRO A 243 -18.73 2.21 -16.53
CA PRO A 243 -18.88 3.52 -15.92
C PRO A 243 -18.92 3.35 -14.40
N VAL A 244 -17.92 3.93 -13.75
CA VAL A 244 -17.70 3.85 -12.31
C VAL A 244 -18.87 4.55 -11.62
N TYR A 245 -19.33 3.99 -10.51
CA TYR A 245 -20.18 4.73 -9.56
C TYR A 245 -19.55 6.09 -9.28
N ASP A 246 -20.34 7.15 -9.21
CA ASP A 246 -19.80 8.45 -8.81
C ASP A 246 -19.33 8.36 -7.36
N ILE A 247 -18.01 8.27 -7.18
CA ILE A 247 -17.35 8.19 -5.87
C ILE A 247 -17.03 9.57 -5.29
N THR A 248 -17.29 10.67 -6.01
CA THR A 248 -17.03 12.03 -5.53
C THR A 248 -17.77 12.36 -4.22
N PRO A 249 -19.03 11.93 -3.99
CA PRO A 249 -19.68 12.09 -2.68
C PRO A 249 -18.94 11.38 -1.56
N LEU A 250 -18.39 10.18 -1.83
CA LEU A 250 -17.61 9.44 -0.84
C LEU A 250 -16.29 10.14 -0.51
N LEU A 251 -15.69 10.89 -1.44
CA LEU A 251 -14.46 11.66 -1.18
C LEU A 251 -14.66 12.86 -0.25
N SER A 252 -15.87 13.44 -0.23
CA SER A 252 -16.15 14.70 0.45
C SER A 252 -17.01 14.57 1.71
N ALA A 253 -17.61 13.39 1.95
CA ALA A 253 -18.38 13.08 3.15
C ALA A 253 -17.66 12.04 4.04
N PRO A 254 -18.01 11.93 5.34
CA PRO A 254 -17.62 10.78 6.16
C PRO A 254 -18.01 9.46 5.47
N LEU A 255 -17.14 8.45 5.58
CA LEU A 255 -17.45 7.14 4.99
C LEU A 255 -18.67 6.52 5.68
N PRO A 256 -19.68 6.05 4.94
CA PRO A 256 -20.79 5.33 5.55
C PRO A 256 -20.26 4.08 6.27
N VAL A 257 -20.93 3.64 7.34
CA VAL A 257 -20.53 2.41 8.07
C VAL A 257 -20.47 1.23 7.11
N ASN A 258 -21.51 1.07 6.27
CA ASN A 258 -21.54 0.08 5.20
C ASN A 258 -21.24 0.78 3.86
N LEU A 259 -20.07 0.50 3.30
CA LEU A 259 -19.66 1.05 2.01
C LEU A 259 -20.52 0.44 0.88
N PRO A 260 -20.96 1.25 -0.10
CA PRO A 260 -21.47 0.70 -1.35
C PRO A 260 -20.37 -0.05 -2.10
N THR A 261 -20.75 -0.95 -3.01
CA THR A 261 -19.77 -1.64 -3.84
C THR A 261 -19.22 -0.64 -4.83
N VAL A 262 -17.98 -0.22 -4.62
CA VAL A 262 -17.31 0.75 -5.47
C VAL A 262 -15.87 0.31 -5.68
N GLU A 263 -15.30 0.74 -6.80
CA GLU A 263 -13.86 0.74 -6.92
C GLU A 263 -13.32 1.77 -5.90
N LYS A 264 -12.55 1.29 -4.92
CA LYS A 264 -12.06 2.08 -3.79
C LYS A 264 -10.60 2.55 -3.90
N ASP A 265 -9.90 2.27 -4.99
CA ASP A 265 -8.50 2.67 -5.24
C ASP A 265 -8.36 4.18 -5.09
N LEU A 266 -9.25 4.96 -5.72
CA LEU A 266 -9.19 6.42 -5.57
C LEU A 266 -9.46 6.86 -4.12
N LEU A 267 -10.34 6.19 -3.38
CA LEU A 267 -10.59 6.49 -1.96
C LEU A 267 -9.34 6.21 -1.12
N ILE A 268 -8.63 5.10 -1.39
CA ILE A 268 -7.36 4.74 -0.73
C ILE A 268 -6.30 5.79 -1.04
N LEU A 269 -6.11 6.12 -2.33
CA LEU A 269 -5.11 7.10 -2.77
C LEU A 269 -5.36 8.48 -2.16
N MET A 270 -6.61 8.94 -2.10
CA MET A 270 -6.94 10.24 -1.52
C MET A 270 -6.78 10.25 0.01
N ALA A 271 -7.16 9.18 0.70
CA ALA A 271 -6.92 9.07 2.14
C ALA A 271 -5.42 9.09 2.46
N ALA A 272 -4.61 8.34 1.70
CA ALA A 272 -3.15 8.35 1.80
C ALA A 272 -2.57 9.73 1.47
N TYR A 273 -3.04 10.38 0.41
CA TYR A 273 -2.58 11.69 -0.02
C TYR A 273 -2.79 12.72 1.09
N HIS A 274 -3.97 12.76 1.71
CA HIS A 274 -4.28 13.71 2.79
C HIS A 274 -3.67 13.32 4.15
N GLY A 275 -3.20 12.08 4.31
CA GLY A 275 -2.73 11.56 5.59
C GLY A 275 -3.89 11.33 6.58
N ASP A 276 -5.07 10.95 6.07
CA ASP A 276 -6.24 10.63 6.88
C ASP A 276 -6.11 9.20 7.42
N ILE A 277 -5.75 9.08 8.69
CA ILE A 277 -5.46 7.79 9.35
C ILE A 277 -6.72 6.90 9.34
N ASP A 278 -7.87 7.42 9.75
CA ASP A 278 -9.07 6.61 9.95
C ASP A 278 -9.59 6.08 8.62
N ARG A 279 -9.61 6.93 7.59
CA ARG A 279 -10.03 6.50 6.24
C ARG A 279 -9.02 5.54 5.63
N TYR A 280 -7.73 5.85 5.73
CA TYR A 280 -6.69 5.02 5.12
C TYR A 280 -6.62 3.65 5.79
N ALA A 281 -6.64 3.58 7.13
CA ALA A 281 -6.61 2.34 7.88
C ALA A 281 -7.81 1.43 7.57
N ARG A 282 -9.00 2.02 7.36
CA ARG A 282 -10.22 1.30 6.98
C ARG A 282 -10.21 0.80 5.53
N LEU A 283 -9.71 1.62 4.59
CA LEU A 283 -9.85 1.34 3.16
C LEU A 283 -8.69 0.52 2.58
N ARG A 284 -7.48 0.65 3.14
CA ARG A 284 -6.25 0.05 2.60
C ARG A 284 -6.39 -1.45 2.41
N ARG A 285 -5.71 -1.97 1.39
CA ARG A 285 -5.65 -3.40 1.09
C ARG A 285 -4.43 -4.04 1.73
N PRO A 286 -4.37 -5.39 1.80
CA PRO A 286 -3.17 -6.09 2.26
C PRO A 286 -1.92 -5.83 1.41
N VAL A 287 -2.11 -5.50 0.11
CA VAL A 287 -1.06 -5.15 -0.84
C VAL A 287 -1.28 -3.73 -1.35
N MET A 288 -0.20 -2.96 -1.48
CA MET A 288 -0.27 -1.60 -2.00
C MET A 288 -0.64 -1.56 -3.48
N ILE A 289 -1.50 -0.61 -3.86
CA ILE A 289 -1.86 -0.36 -5.26
C ILE A 289 -0.88 0.59 -5.96
N GLU A 290 -1.02 0.70 -7.27
CA GLU A 290 -0.26 1.65 -8.07
C GLU A 290 -0.41 3.08 -7.50
N LYS A 291 0.71 3.80 -7.41
CA LYS A 291 0.80 5.18 -6.88
C LYS A 291 0.54 5.33 -5.37
N GLU A 292 0.13 4.29 -4.66
CA GLU A 292 -0.16 4.39 -3.22
C GLU A 292 1.06 4.81 -2.41
N VAL A 293 2.24 4.29 -2.73
CA VAL A 293 3.51 4.69 -2.10
C VAL A 293 3.73 6.20 -2.22
N ASN A 294 3.50 6.78 -3.40
CA ASN A 294 3.70 8.20 -3.64
C ASN A 294 2.70 9.06 -2.84
N CYS A 295 1.44 8.63 -2.79
CA CYS A 295 0.42 9.28 -1.97
C CYS A 295 0.77 9.20 -0.48
N CYS A 296 1.18 8.03 0.02
CA CYS A 296 1.60 7.83 1.41
C CYS A 296 2.80 8.73 1.76
N VAL A 297 3.82 8.77 0.89
CA VAL A 297 4.99 9.63 1.07
C VAL A 297 4.54 11.09 1.21
N ARG A 298 3.70 11.60 0.30
CA ARG A 298 3.15 12.96 0.42
C ARG A 298 2.40 13.13 1.75
N GLY A 299 1.48 12.23 2.08
CA GLY A 299 0.70 12.30 3.31
C GLY A 299 1.58 12.40 4.56
N ILE A 300 2.64 11.59 4.62
CA ILE A 300 3.63 11.58 5.71
C ILE A 300 4.37 12.92 5.81
N TYR A 301 4.79 13.49 4.67
CA TYR A 301 5.42 14.82 4.67
C TYR A 301 4.49 15.91 5.23
N HIS A 302 3.20 15.82 4.97
CA HIS A 302 2.23 16.86 5.30
C HIS A 302 1.43 16.64 6.59
N ASN A 303 1.50 15.45 7.21
CA ASN A 303 0.75 15.13 8.42
C ASN A 303 1.63 14.32 9.40
N THR A 304 2.00 14.95 10.51
CA THR A 304 2.83 14.33 11.56
C THR A 304 2.19 13.09 12.18
N MET A 305 0.88 13.13 12.45
CA MET A 305 0.18 11.99 13.07
C MET A 305 0.17 10.78 12.14
N PHE A 306 0.01 11.01 10.83
CA PHE A 306 0.10 9.95 9.83
C PHE A 306 1.50 9.34 9.77
N ALA A 307 2.56 10.16 9.89
CA ALA A 307 3.94 9.69 9.98
C ALA A 307 4.17 8.80 11.22
N ILE A 308 3.68 9.22 12.39
CA ILE A 308 3.77 8.45 13.64
C ILE A 308 3.00 7.13 13.53
N TRP A 309 1.77 7.17 12.99
CA TRP A 309 0.97 5.97 12.77
C TRP A 309 1.71 4.98 11.87
N TRP A 310 2.29 5.45 10.77
CA TRP A 310 3.11 4.66 9.85
C TRP A 310 4.39 4.12 10.47
N ALA A 311 5.04 4.87 11.36
CA ALA A 311 6.21 4.41 12.10
C ALA A 311 5.88 3.17 12.95
N ARG A 312 4.69 3.14 13.58
CA ARG A 312 4.21 2.06 14.44
C ARG A 312 3.68 0.83 13.70
N GLN A 313 3.38 0.93 12.40
CA GLN A 313 2.81 -0.20 11.65
C GLN A 313 3.86 -1.30 11.42
N SER A 314 3.57 -2.51 11.90
CA SER A 314 4.22 -3.76 11.49
C SER A 314 3.67 -4.16 10.12
N HIS A 315 4.42 -3.95 9.04
CA HIS A 315 3.98 -4.40 7.72
C HIS A 315 4.41 -5.86 7.49
N PRO A 316 3.51 -6.75 7.03
CA PRO A 316 3.86 -8.13 6.68
C PRO A 316 4.90 -8.20 5.56
N GLN A 317 4.88 -7.21 4.65
CA GLN A 317 5.92 -6.97 3.65
C GLN A 317 6.90 -5.91 4.16
N SER A 318 8.15 -5.97 3.70
CA SER A 318 9.13 -4.93 4.01
C SER A 318 8.59 -3.56 3.59
N LYS A 319 8.52 -2.62 4.53
CA LYS A 319 8.04 -1.25 4.30
C LYS A 319 8.85 -0.63 3.15
N PRO A 320 8.20 -0.08 2.11
CA PRO A 320 8.93 0.58 1.02
C PRO A 320 9.92 1.61 1.55
N ALA A 321 11.16 1.57 1.05
CA ALA A 321 12.23 2.43 1.55
C ALA A 321 11.87 3.93 1.51
N ALA A 322 11.10 4.35 0.49
CA ALA A 322 10.61 5.72 0.36
C ALA A 322 9.70 6.16 1.52
N ILE A 323 8.86 5.26 2.06
CA ILE A 323 8.01 5.54 3.22
C ILE A 323 8.89 5.71 4.47
N GLY A 324 9.86 4.82 4.67
CA GLY A 324 10.83 4.93 5.77
C GLY A 324 11.61 6.26 5.73
N GLN A 325 12.07 6.68 4.54
CA GLN A 325 12.70 7.98 4.33
C GLN A 325 11.75 9.13 4.69
N ALA A 326 10.51 9.12 4.20
CA ALA A 326 9.54 10.16 4.48
C ALA A 326 9.25 10.29 6.00
N ILE A 327 9.16 9.17 6.73
CA ILE A 327 9.00 9.17 8.19
C ILE A 327 10.19 9.88 8.85
N LYS A 328 11.43 9.47 8.55
CA LYS A 328 12.64 10.11 9.11
C LYS A 328 12.68 11.60 8.79
N ALA A 329 12.32 11.99 7.56
CA ALA A 329 12.24 13.39 7.17
C ALA A 329 11.26 14.17 8.05
N ARG A 330 10.05 13.65 8.27
CA ARG A 330 9.03 14.33 9.09
C ARG A 330 9.48 14.46 10.55
N TYR A 331 10.13 13.44 11.10
CA TYR A 331 10.71 13.51 12.46
C TYR A 331 11.81 14.57 12.56
N ILE A 332 12.73 14.66 11.59
CA ILE A 332 13.73 15.75 11.54
C ILE A 332 13.06 17.12 11.50
N MET A 333 12.02 17.29 10.68
CA MET A 333 11.28 18.55 10.61
C MET A 333 10.61 18.90 11.94
N ASN A 334 10.22 17.92 12.75
CA ASN A 334 9.70 18.09 14.10
C ASN A 334 10.79 18.05 15.19
N ASN A 335 12.03 18.31 14.82
CA ASN A 335 13.19 18.39 15.71
C ASN A 335 13.63 17.08 16.38
N VAL A 336 13.05 15.91 16.04
CA VAL A 336 13.37 14.62 16.67
C VAL A 336 14.27 13.76 15.78
N LEU A 337 15.43 13.36 16.29
CA LEU A 337 16.44 12.57 15.57
C LEU A 337 16.49 11.07 15.94
N GLU A 338 15.69 10.61 16.92
CA GLU A 338 15.71 9.23 17.42
C GLU A 338 15.60 8.15 16.31
N PRO A 339 14.75 8.30 15.25
CA PRO A 339 14.64 7.30 14.19
C PRO A 339 15.91 7.12 13.33
N ILE A 340 16.98 7.86 13.61
CA ILE A 340 18.23 7.88 12.86
C ILE A 340 19.35 7.36 13.76
N SER A 341 19.59 6.05 13.72
CA SER A 341 20.73 5.44 14.41
C SER A 341 22.05 5.78 13.72
N SER A 342 23.16 5.89 14.46
CA SER A 342 24.51 6.16 13.94
C SER A 342 24.98 5.17 12.88
N ASN A 343 24.50 3.91 12.91
CA ASN A 343 24.86 2.87 11.93
C ASN A 343 23.92 2.77 10.72
N ASP A 344 22.83 3.55 10.70
CA ASP A 344 21.84 3.52 9.63
C ASP A 344 22.36 4.23 8.36
N SER A 345 22.88 3.46 7.40
CA SER A 345 23.40 3.97 6.12
C SER A 345 22.43 3.76 4.96
N SER A 346 21.45 2.87 5.11
CA SER A 346 20.41 2.63 4.11
C SER A 346 19.16 3.43 4.48
N SER A 347 18.62 4.22 3.53
CA SER A 347 17.39 5.01 3.68
C SER A 347 17.45 6.34 4.46
N LEU A 348 18.48 7.16 4.25
CA LEU A 348 18.47 8.57 4.70
C LEU A 348 17.55 9.42 3.79
N PRO A 349 16.74 10.33 4.36
CA PRO A 349 15.85 11.16 3.57
C PRO A 349 16.60 12.22 2.77
N TYR A 350 16.10 12.49 1.56
CA TYR A 350 16.63 13.56 0.72
C TYR A 350 16.03 14.93 1.04
N LEU A 351 14.72 15.02 1.28
CA LEU A 351 14.02 16.27 1.57
C LEU A 351 13.73 16.36 3.07
N ILE A 352 14.36 17.30 3.78
CA ILE A 352 14.23 17.45 5.26
C ILE A 352 13.77 18.86 5.67
N SER A 353 13.28 19.64 4.71
CA SER A 353 13.00 21.07 4.86
C SER A 353 11.67 21.52 4.26
N TYR A 354 10.77 20.61 3.90
CA TYR A 354 9.45 20.93 3.34
C TYR A 354 8.44 19.83 3.70
N PRO A 355 7.21 20.17 4.14
CA PRO A 355 6.62 21.51 4.21
C PRO A 355 7.04 22.34 5.43
N GLY A 356 7.67 21.73 6.44
CA GLY A 356 8.17 22.40 7.64
C GLY A 356 9.70 22.38 7.72
N LEU A 357 10.23 23.23 8.59
CA LEU A 357 11.66 23.34 8.89
C LEU A 357 11.95 22.92 10.33
N GLY A 358 13.00 22.12 10.50
CA GLY A 358 13.58 21.89 11.81
C GLY A 358 14.34 23.12 12.32
N HIS A 359 14.64 23.12 13.61
CA HIS A 359 15.41 24.14 14.29
C HIS A 359 16.91 24.00 13.95
N PRO A 360 17.69 25.11 13.95
CA PRO A 360 19.13 25.06 13.68
C PRO A 360 19.91 24.08 14.58
N SER A 361 19.51 23.92 15.84
CA SER A 361 20.15 22.96 16.76
C SER A 361 20.02 21.52 16.26
N THR A 362 18.83 21.11 15.81
CA THR A 362 18.57 19.79 15.24
C THR A 362 19.45 19.52 14.03
N TYR A 363 19.59 20.49 13.13
CA TYR A 363 20.44 20.34 11.94
C TYR A 363 21.93 20.28 12.28
N ARG A 364 22.38 21.03 13.29
CA ARG A 364 23.75 20.96 13.81
C ARG A 364 24.05 19.56 14.36
N GLU A 365 23.16 19.04 15.20
CA GLU A 365 23.30 17.69 15.77
C GLU A 365 23.21 16.60 14.69
N LEU A 366 22.30 16.74 13.72
CA LEU A 366 22.20 15.83 12.60
C LEU A 366 23.49 15.79 11.77
N ALA A 367 24.14 16.94 11.55
CA ALA A 367 25.42 17.00 10.85
C ALA A 367 26.53 16.27 11.62
N ALA A 368 26.50 16.32 12.95
CA ALA A 368 27.44 15.60 13.81
C ALA A 368 27.21 14.08 13.77
N ARG A 369 25.94 13.64 13.88
CA ARG A 369 25.57 12.21 13.85
C ARG A 369 25.70 11.58 12.47
N LYS A 370 25.38 12.34 11.41
CA LYS A 370 25.30 11.87 10.02
C LYS A 370 25.91 12.88 9.04
N PRO A 371 27.26 12.95 8.96
CA PRO A 371 27.95 13.82 8.01
C PRO A 371 27.54 13.59 6.54
N LEU A 372 27.11 12.38 6.18
CA LEU A 372 26.62 12.05 4.84
C LEU A 372 25.38 12.86 4.40
N MET A 373 24.65 13.46 5.34
CA MET A 373 23.49 14.31 5.05
C MET A 373 23.85 15.79 4.88
N MET A 374 25.15 16.14 4.86
CA MET A 374 25.60 17.52 4.74
C MET A 374 24.92 18.30 3.61
N PRO A 375 24.75 17.75 2.38
CA PRO A 375 24.07 18.48 1.30
C PRO A 375 22.61 18.82 1.62
N GLN A 376 21.88 17.88 2.24
CA GLN A 376 20.49 18.04 2.62
C GLN A 376 20.35 19.07 3.76
N ILE A 377 21.29 19.08 4.70
CA ILE A 377 21.33 20.03 5.81
C ILE A 377 21.64 21.44 5.32
N LEU A 378 22.64 21.61 4.45
CA LEU A 378 22.97 22.90 3.85
C LEU A 378 21.79 23.44 3.03
N ARG A 379 21.08 22.57 2.31
CA ARG A 379 19.84 22.92 1.62
C ARG A 379 18.76 23.40 2.58
N ALA A 380 18.59 22.74 3.73
CA ALA A 380 17.65 23.17 4.76
C ALA A 380 18.05 24.52 5.37
N CYS A 381 19.35 24.79 5.56
CA CYS A 381 19.83 26.09 6.04
C CYS A 381 19.53 27.22 5.04
N ILE A 382 19.69 26.98 3.74
CA ILE A 382 19.31 27.94 2.70
C ILE A 382 17.79 28.19 2.74
N ALA A 383 17.00 27.12 2.86
CA ALA A 383 15.54 27.20 2.93
C ALA A 383 15.07 28.00 4.17
N GLY A 384 15.64 27.73 5.35
CA GLY A 384 15.31 28.42 6.60
C GLY A 384 16.01 29.75 6.83
N ASN A 385 16.84 30.22 5.89
CA ASN A 385 17.70 31.39 6.05
C ASN A 385 18.61 31.33 7.31
N TYR A 386 19.15 30.15 7.63
CA TYR A 386 20.04 29.92 8.77
C TYR A 386 21.49 30.26 8.41
N ALA A 387 21.77 31.54 8.19
CA ALA A 387 23.07 32.03 7.72
C ALA A 387 24.25 31.60 8.62
N GLU A 388 24.09 31.70 9.95
CA GLU A 388 25.15 31.35 10.91
C GLU A 388 25.49 29.86 10.87
N LEU A 389 24.48 28.99 10.97
CA LEU A 389 24.66 27.54 10.89
C LEU A 389 25.24 27.12 9.54
N PHE A 390 24.79 27.76 8.45
CA PHE A 390 25.33 27.51 7.13
C PHE A 390 26.84 27.79 7.08
N GLN A 391 27.31 28.94 7.56
CA GLN A 391 28.75 29.24 7.58
C GLN A 391 29.53 28.23 8.43
N GLU A 392 28.99 27.88 9.61
CA GLU A 392 29.59 26.87 10.49
C GLU A 392 29.82 25.54 9.74
N LEU A 393 28.78 25.03 9.07
CA LEU A 393 28.82 23.73 8.39
C LEU A 393 29.55 23.76 7.05
N MET A 394 29.54 24.89 6.34
CA MET A 394 30.25 25.05 5.06
C MET A 394 31.75 24.81 5.17
N THR A 395 32.36 25.15 6.31
CA THR A 395 33.79 24.87 6.57
C THR A 395 34.11 23.37 6.63
N LYS A 396 33.11 22.55 6.94
CA LYS A 396 33.21 21.09 7.05
C LYS A 396 32.76 20.37 5.77
N ALA A 397 32.04 21.04 4.89
CA ALA A 397 31.53 20.47 3.64
C ALA A 397 32.67 20.09 2.68
N THR A 398 32.53 18.92 2.07
CA THR A 398 33.48 18.35 1.11
C THR A 398 33.10 18.72 -0.33
N LYS A 399 34.00 18.47 -1.29
CA LYS A 399 33.73 18.68 -2.72
C LYS A 399 32.47 17.94 -3.23
N PRO A 400 32.28 16.63 -2.94
CA PRO A 400 31.05 15.91 -3.29
C PRO A 400 29.78 16.56 -2.74
N ASP A 401 29.84 17.11 -1.52
CA ASP A 401 28.66 17.70 -0.89
C ASP A 401 28.18 18.94 -1.64
N ILE A 402 29.15 19.77 -2.06
CA ILE A 402 28.91 21.00 -2.81
C ILE A 402 28.45 20.70 -4.24
N GLU A 403 29.06 19.69 -4.88
CA GLU A 403 28.62 19.20 -6.19
C GLU A 403 27.15 18.77 -6.15
N LEU A 404 26.76 18.00 -5.13
CA LEU A 404 25.38 17.54 -4.96
C LEU A 404 24.43 18.72 -4.67
N LEU A 405 24.82 19.64 -3.78
CA LEU A 405 24.02 20.82 -3.46
C LEU A 405 23.75 21.68 -4.70
N VAL A 406 24.77 22.00 -5.50
CA VAL A 406 24.65 22.86 -6.68
C VAL A 406 23.85 22.18 -7.79
N LYS A 407 24.02 20.87 -7.97
CA LYS A 407 23.29 20.10 -8.99
C LYS A 407 21.79 20.09 -8.73
N HIS A 408 21.38 20.08 -7.45
CA HIS A 408 19.99 19.86 -7.06
C HIS A 408 19.29 21.05 -6.42
N GLN A 409 19.99 22.15 -6.15
CA GLN A 409 19.43 23.35 -5.53
C GLN A 409 19.70 24.59 -6.37
N ARG A 410 18.65 25.38 -6.60
CA ARG A 410 18.78 26.76 -7.10
C ARG A 410 18.98 27.69 -5.91
N ILE A 411 20.00 28.54 -5.99
CA ILE A 411 20.42 29.39 -4.87
C ILE A 411 20.20 30.84 -5.26
N ILE A 412 19.03 31.35 -4.89
CA ILE A 412 18.55 32.68 -5.27
C ILE A 412 19.26 33.76 -4.45
N ASP A 413 19.44 33.52 -3.15
CA ASP A 413 20.08 34.46 -2.24
C ASP A 413 21.58 34.65 -2.56
N PRO A 414 22.05 35.89 -2.77
CA PRO A 414 23.46 36.19 -3.03
C PRO A 414 24.40 35.74 -1.91
N TYR A 415 24.00 35.81 -0.64
CA TYR A 415 24.84 35.48 0.50
C TYR A 415 25.28 34.02 0.47
N PHE A 416 24.32 33.09 0.35
CA PHE A 416 24.60 31.66 0.28
C PHE A 416 25.38 31.30 -0.99
N ARG A 417 25.10 31.99 -2.10
CA ARG A 417 25.81 31.80 -3.38
C ARG A 417 27.28 32.18 -3.29
N ASP A 418 27.59 33.33 -2.71
CA ASP A 418 28.95 33.83 -2.60
C ASP A 418 29.78 33.03 -1.58
N ALA A 419 29.14 32.54 -0.51
CA ALA A 419 29.76 31.59 0.41
C ALA A 419 30.12 30.27 -0.27
N LEU A 420 29.27 29.74 -1.15
CA LEU A 420 29.57 28.54 -1.92
C LEU A 420 30.70 28.74 -2.92
N ARG A 421 30.73 29.87 -3.63
CA ARG A 421 31.82 30.19 -4.56
C ARG A 421 33.17 30.24 -3.85
N ARG A 422 33.25 30.94 -2.71
CA ARG A 422 34.46 30.97 -1.88
C ARG A 422 34.91 29.57 -1.48
N ARG A 423 33.98 28.71 -1.06
CA ARG A 423 34.30 27.34 -0.70
C ARG A 423 34.77 26.48 -1.89
N MET A 424 34.20 26.69 -3.08
CA MET A 424 34.65 26.01 -4.30
C MET A 424 36.07 26.42 -4.67
N GLU A 425 36.39 27.71 -4.56
CA GLU A 425 37.75 28.25 -4.78
C GLU A 425 38.75 27.63 -3.79
N GLU A 426 38.41 27.57 -2.50
CA GLU A 426 39.22 26.92 -1.47
C GLU A 426 39.50 25.44 -1.78
N LEU A 427 38.51 24.73 -2.33
CA LEU A 427 38.61 23.31 -2.69
C LEU A 427 39.14 23.07 -4.11
N GLY A 428 39.51 24.13 -4.84
CA GLY A 428 40.16 24.04 -6.14
C GLY A 428 39.26 23.56 -7.29
N PHE A 429 37.95 23.84 -7.26
CA PHE A 429 37.05 23.52 -8.37
C PHE A 429 36.03 24.64 -8.64
N SER A 430 35.29 24.55 -9.74
CA SER A 430 34.27 25.54 -10.11
C SER A 430 33.09 24.86 -10.80
N LEU A 431 31.87 25.29 -10.46
CA LEU A 431 30.62 24.80 -11.03
C LEU A 431 29.69 25.98 -11.37
N ALA A 432 28.91 25.82 -12.43
CA ALA A 432 27.89 26.80 -12.79
C ALA A 432 26.71 26.74 -11.79
N VAL A 433 26.53 27.82 -11.01
CA VAL A 433 25.38 27.97 -10.12
C VAL A 433 24.25 28.68 -10.87
N SER A 434 23.15 27.97 -11.14
CA SER A 434 21.99 28.52 -11.87
C SER A 434 21.28 29.63 -11.09
N SER A 435 20.92 30.73 -11.78
CA SER A 435 20.32 31.94 -11.20
C SER A 435 18.88 32.22 -11.64
N ASN A 436 18.18 31.26 -12.25
CA ASN A 436 16.83 31.52 -12.77
C ASN A 436 15.81 31.73 -11.64
N THR A 437 15.07 32.84 -11.73
CA THR A 437 13.96 33.21 -10.84
C THR A 437 12.71 32.42 -11.17
N THR A 438 12.33 31.52 -10.27
CA THR A 438 10.98 30.91 -10.20
C THR A 438 10.46 31.04 -8.78
N PRO A 439 9.13 31.05 -8.57
CA PRO A 439 8.51 31.54 -7.34
C PRO A 439 9.00 30.77 -6.11
N GLU A 440 9.20 31.54 -5.04
CA GLU A 440 9.49 31.08 -3.69
C GLU A 440 8.38 30.10 -3.25
N VAL A 441 8.71 28.82 -3.06
CA VAL A 441 7.79 27.92 -2.35
C VAL A 441 7.77 28.46 -0.93
N GLN A 442 6.67 29.08 -0.53
CA GLN A 442 6.48 29.56 0.85
C GLN A 442 6.65 28.36 1.78
N LEU A 443 7.73 28.39 2.56
CA LEU A 443 8.02 27.38 3.57
C LEU A 443 7.08 27.61 4.75
N GLY A 444 6.62 26.52 5.37
CA GLY A 444 5.93 26.59 6.65
C GLY A 444 6.83 27.18 7.73
N GLY A 445 6.23 27.59 8.85
CA GLY A 445 6.96 28.05 10.03
C GLY A 445 7.98 27.02 10.54
N CYS A 446 8.94 27.48 11.33
CA CYS A 446 9.87 26.59 12.02
C CYS A 446 9.13 25.81 13.11
N SER A 447 9.46 24.52 13.28
CA SER A 447 8.89 23.71 14.35
C SER A 447 9.35 24.17 15.72
N SER A 448 8.46 24.09 16.70
CA SER A 448 8.77 24.43 18.10
C SER A 448 9.86 23.54 18.68
N VAL A 449 10.63 24.10 19.62
CA VAL A 449 11.62 23.38 20.44
C VAL A 449 11.18 23.26 21.89
N THR A 450 10.16 24.00 22.31
CA THR A 450 9.67 23.99 23.68
C THR A 450 8.93 22.69 23.94
N ILE A 451 9.42 21.88 24.88
CA ILE A 451 8.81 20.61 25.26
C ILE A 451 7.57 20.90 26.11
N PRO A 452 6.36 20.58 25.63
CA PRO A 452 5.15 20.79 26.42
C PRO A 452 5.07 19.77 27.55
N ARG A 453 4.45 20.17 28.67
CA ARG A 453 4.16 19.23 29.77
C ARG A 453 3.06 18.25 29.41
N ASP A 454 1.89 18.80 29.12
CA ASP A 454 0.66 18.05 28.94
C ASP A 454 0.09 18.32 27.55
N ALA A 455 -0.57 17.33 26.97
CA ALA A 455 -1.41 17.54 25.80
C ALA A 455 -2.65 18.35 26.21
N SER A 456 -2.57 19.68 26.04
CA SER A 456 -3.65 20.64 26.32
C SER A 456 -4.09 21.34 25.03
N THR A 457 -5.30 21.88 25.03
CA THR A 457 -5.79 22.80 24.00
C THR A 457 -4.91 24.04 23.86
N ASP A 458 -4.20 24.43 24.93
CA ASP A 458 -3.32 25.61 24.94
C ASP A 458 -2.09 25.46 24.03
N LEU A 459 -1.78 24.25 23.60
CA LEU A 459 -0.68 23.98 22.66
C LEU A 459 -1.04 24.34 21.20
N VAL A 460 -2.32 24.61 20.93
CA VAL A 460 -2.77 25.09 19.63
C VAL A 460 -2.75 26.61 19.64
N GLY A 461 -1.69 27.17 19.06
CA GLY A 461 -1.53 28.61 18.92
C GLY A 461 -2.55 29.16 17.92
N THR A 462 -3.28 30.20 18.32
CA THR A 462 -4.09 31.00 17.39
C THR A 462 -3.63 32.44 17.46
N SER A 463 -3.41 33.07 16.31
CA SER A 463 -3.07 34.49 16.25
C SER A 463 -3.79 35.17 15.09
N PHE A 464 -3.98 36.48 15.25
CA PHE A 464 -4.50 37.35 14.21
C PHE A 464 -3.38 38.30 13.81
N SER A 465 -2.83 38.12 12.61
CA SER A 465 -1.73 38.96 12.10
C SER A 465 -2.25 39.86 10.99
N SER A 466 -2.14 41.18 11.17
CA SER A 466 -2.39 42.19 10.13
C SER A 466 -1.17 42.43 9.22
N SER A 467 -0.14 41.58 9.28
CA SER A 467 1.05 41.72 8.44
C SER A 467 0.77 41.22 7.01
N SER A 468 1.27 41.97 6.01
CA SER A 468 1.04 41.73 4.58
C SER A 468 1.52 40.37 4.05
N LYS A 469 2.22 39.58 4.86
CA LYS A 469 2.71 38.23 4.49
C LYS A 469 1.66 37.13 4.71
N MET A 470 0.57 37.37 5.45
CA MET A 470 -0.38 36.32 5.87
C MET A 470 -1.86 36.62 5.55
N GLU A 471 -2.12 37.49 4.57
CA GLU A 471 -3.48 37.75 4.05
C GLU A 471 -4.15 36.49 3.44
N PHE A 472 -3.39 35.42 3.21
CA PHE A 472 -3.83 34.20 2.49
C PHE A 472 -4.89 33.35 3.21
N MET A 473 -5.02 33.44 4.54
CA MET A 473 -6.06 32.74 5.32
C MET A 473 -7.01 33.73 6.02
N ASN A 474 -7.33 34.85 5.37
CA ASN A 474 -8.14 35.93 5.94
C ASN A 474 -7.57 36.47 7.28
N GLY A 475 -6.24 36.43 7.46
CA GLY A 475 -5.55 36.86 8.68
C GLY A 475 -5.60 35.87 9.87
N LEU A 476 -6.22 34.70 9.70
CA LEU A 476 -6.24 33.64 10.72
C LEU A 476 -4.98 32.78 10.64
N GLN A 477 -4.33 32.56 11.77
CA GLN A 477 -3.20 31.64 11.90
C GLN A 477 -3.51 30.56 12.94
N CYS A 478 -3.13 29.33 12.61
CA CYS A 478 -3.11 28.20 13.53
C CYS A 478 -1.70 27.62 13.55
N ASP A 479 -1.14 27.43 14.74
CA ASP A 479 0.14 26.78 14.98
C ASP A 479 -0.07 25.55 15.87
N VAL A 480 0.32 24.40 15.36
CA VAL A 480 0.23 23.11 16.06
C VAL A 480 1.61 22.51 16.30
N SER A 481 2.69 23.25 16.06
CA SER A 481 4.07 22.74 16.10
C SER A 481 4.46 22.14 17.45
N MET A 482 3.93 22.67 18.57
CA MET A 482 4.12 22.09 19.91
C MET A 482 3.42 20.73 20.06
N VAL A 483 2.22 20.57 19.50
CA VAL A 483 1.49 19.29 19.51
C VAL A 483 2.22 18.26 18.65
N GLU A 484 2.72 18.69 17.48
CA GLU A 484 3.49 17.84 16.58
C GLU A 484 4.80 17.37 17.20
N LEU A 485 5.54 18.27 17.86
CA LEU A 485 6.73 17.93 18.63
C LEU A 485 6.38 16.91 19.72
N LEU A 486 5.41 17.21 20.59
CA LEU A 486 5.04 16.36 21.72
C LEU A 486 4.67 14.93 21.28
N ALA A 487 3.96 14.80 20.15
CA ALA A 487 3.57 13.50 19.63
C ALA A 487 4.74 12.70 19.03
N CYS A 488 5.75 13.38 18.50
CA CYS A 488 6.98 12.76 17.99
C CYS A 488 7.99 12.40 19.08
N LEU A 489 7.89 12.97 20.27
CA LEU A 489 8.86 12.74 21.35
C LEU A 489 8.85 11.27 21.81
N PRO A 490 10.03 10.67 22.03
CA PRO A 490 10.17 9.43 22.76
C PRO A 490 9.56 9.57 24.17
N GLU A 491 9.02 8.48 24.73
CA GLU A 491 8.38 8.53 26.07
C GLU A 491 9.37 8.99 27.15
N GLU A 492 10.64 8.62 27.01
CA GLU A 492 11.72 9.01 27.91
C GLU A 492 12.11 10.49 27.86
N TRP A 493 11.69 11.23 26.82
CA TRP A 493 11.94 12.68 26.70
C TRP A 493 10.76 13.52 27.19
N LYS A 494 9.61 12.90 27.46
CA LYS A 494 8.44 13.60 27.99
C LYS A 494 8.66 13.98 29.45
N LEU A 495 8.15 15.15 29.83
CA LEU A 495 8.23 15.63 31.21
C LEU A 495 7.32 14.79 32.11
N ALA A 496 7.80 14.47 33.31
CA ALA A 496 6.99 13.73 34.29
C ALA A 496 5.87 14.61 34.86
N GLU A 497 4.77 13.98 35.30
CA GLU A 497 3.69 14.69 36.00
C GLU A 497 4.23 15.45 37.21
N GLY A 498 3.96 16.76 37.28
CA GLY A 498 4.42 17.65 38.35
C GLY A 498 5.77 18.35 38.10
N GLU A 499 6.48 18.05 37.01
CA GLU A 499 7.73 18.72 36.68
C GLU A 499 7.48 20.13 36.10
N ASN A 500 7.97 21.15 36.81
CA ASN A 500 7.69 22.57 36.55
C ASN A 500 8.90 23.31 35.92
N ARG A 501 9.64 22.62 35.04
CA ARG A 501 10.79 23.18 34.31
C ARG A 501 10.42 23.52 32.87
N HIS A 502 10.96 24.64 32.39
CA HIS A 502 10.97 24.97 30.97
C HIS A 502 12.13 24.21 30.31
N VAL A 503 11.83 23.35 29.34
CA VAL A 503 12.85 22.55 28.64
C VAL A 503 12.74 22.80 27.14
N GLU A 504 13.87 23.12 26.53
CA GLU A 504 13.99 23.27 25.09
C GLU A 504 14.78 22.11 24.51
N LEU A 505 14.34 21.60 23.37
CA LEU A 505 15.04 20.59 22.59
C LEU A 505 16.17 21.25 21.78
N ASP A 506 17.38 21.25 22.34
CA ASP A 506 18.55 21.93 21.77
C ASP A 506 19.73 21.00 21.45
N TYR A 507 19.64 19.73 21.82
CA TYR A 507 20.70 18.72 21.69
C TYR A 507 22.04 19.08 22.36
N VAL A 508 22.05 20.11 23.21
CA VAL A 508 23.22 20.55 23.99
C VAL A 508 22.96 20.32 25.47
N GLU A 509 21.84 20.86 25.97
CA GLU A 509 21.36 20.67 27.34
C GLU A 509 20.31 19.56 27.41
N TRP A 510 19.50 19.39 26.36
CA TRP A 510 18.44 18.37 26.31
C TRP A 510 18.20 17.81 24.89
N PRO A 511 17.99 16.49 24.70
CA PRO A 511 17.97 15.43 25.72
C PRO A 511 19.35 15.16 26.32
N LEU A 512 19.39 14.78 27.60
CA LEU A 512 20.64 14.39 28.25
C LEU A 512 21.21 13.14 27.58
N ASN A 513 22.39 13.24 26.96
CA ASN A 513 23.08 12.10 26.32
C ASN A 513 23.12 10.88 27.25
N GLU A 514 22.63 9.73 26.79
CA GLU A 514 22.71 8.46 27.55
C GLU A 514 24.15 8.06 27.89
N GLU A 515 25.13 8.49 27.08
CA GLU A 515 26.56 8.32 27.38
C GLU A 515 27.01 9.00 28.69
N LYS A 516 26.24 9.96 29.23
CA LYS A 516 26.49 10.60 30.53
C LYS A 516 25.75 9.94 31.71
N ARG A 517 24.90 8.93 31.50
CA ARG A 517 24.29 8.11 32.58
C ARG A 517 25.20 6.98 33.07
N GLY A 518 26.32 6.71 32.38
CA GLY A 518 27.38 5.86 32.90
C GLY A 518 28.25 6.62 33.90
N VAL A 519 28.42 6.05 35.09
CA VAL A 519 29.20 6.55 36.24
C VAL A 519 28.42 7.45 37.21
N SER A 520 27.41 6.86 37.85
CA SER A 520 27.23 7.04 39.29
C SER A 520 26.75 5.71 39.87
N SER A 521 27.74 4.91 40.28
CA SER A 521 27.59 3.76 41.19
C SER A 521 27.11 4.18 42.56
#